data_AF-A0A168L6W5-F1
#
_entry.id   AF-A0A168L6W5-F1
#
_cell.length_a   1.000
_cell.length_b   1.000
_cell.length_c   1.000
_cell.angle_alpha   90.00
_cell.angle_beta   90.00
_cell.angle_gamma   90.00
#
_symmetry.space_group_name_H-M   'P 1'
#
loop_
_entity.id
_entity.type
_entity.pdbx_description
1 polymer ?
#
loop_
_entity_poly.entity_id
_entity_poly.type
_entity_poly.pdbx_seq_one_letter_code
_entity_poly.pdbx_strand_id
1 'polypeptide(L)'
;MGQSRHSLDSLSKTTLSLIGYVWASTVTKADKSEQRSKKSTLAHRLNCSPAQLAIAWCLAHPHVTSVILGASTPAQAAENAQALKLRSLLTTEIMHELDQILANKPEDVFDFRKS
;
A
#
# COMPACT_ATOMS: atom_id res chain seq x y z
N MET A 1 -44.78 -26.67 30.39
CA MET A 1 -44.65 -25.21 30.25
C MET A 1 -43.22 -24.82 30.57
N GLY A 2 -42.43 -24.48 29.55
CA GLY A 2 -41.02 -24.15 29.68
C GLY A 2 -40.80 -22.63 29.71
N GLN A 3 -39.93 -22.18 30.61
CA GLN A 3 -39.22 -20.89 30.57
C GLN A 3 -37.84 -21.17 31.18
N SER A 4 -36.81 -21.46 30.38
CA SER A 4 -35.95 -20.53 29.61
C SER A 4 -35.08 -19.64 30.50
N ARG A 5 -33.88 -20.17 30.76
CA ARG A 5 -32.57 -19.53 30.97
C ARG A 5 -32.53 -18.02 30.69
N HIS A 6 -31.91 -17.22 31.57
CA HIS A 6 -30.94 -16.15 31.24
C HIS A 6 -30.62 -15.28 32.47
N SER A 7 -29.40 -15.40 33.03
CA SER A 7 -28.70 -14.27 33.67
C SER A 7 -27.24 -14.64 33.93
N LEU A 8 -26.42 -14.56 32.88
CA LEU A 8 -24.97 -14.50 32.95
C LEU A 8 -24.52 -13.62 31.77
N ASP A 9 -24.77 -12.31 31.84
CA ASP A 9 -24.38 -11.38 30.77
C ASP A 9 -23.94 -10.01 31.33
N SER A 10 -23.00 -10.03 32.28
CA SER A 10 -22.51 -8.79 32.92
C SER A 10 -20.99 -8.57 32.84
N LEU A 11 -20.20 -9.37 32.12
CA LEU A 11 -18.74 -9.21 32.14
C LEU A 11 -18.03 -9.42 30.78
N SER A 12 -18.52 -8.82 29.68
CA SER A 12 -17.80 -8.92 28.38
C SER A 12 -17.64 -7.62 27.58
N LYS A 13 -17.88 -6.44 28.18
CA LYS A 13 -17.83 -5.17 27.41
C LYS A 13 -16.63 -4.27 27.67
N THR A 14 -15.82 -4.51 28.70
CA THR A 14 -14.73 -3.58 29.06
C THR A 14 -13.34 -4.04 28.60
N THR A 15 -13.09 -5.36 28.52
CA THR A 15 -11.77 -5.90 28.17
C THR A 15 -11.46 -5.82 26.67
N LEU A 16 -12.48 -5.81 25.81
CA LEU A 16 -12.30 -5.73 24.34
C LEU A 16 -12.04 -4.30 23.82
N SER A 17 -12.29 -3.26 24.63
CA SER A 17 -12.05 -1.87 24.24
C SER A 17 -10.57 -1.48 24.33
N LEU A 18 -9.86 -1.99 25.36
CA LEU A 18 -8.46 -1.64 25.62
C LEU A 18 -7.48 -2.27 24.63
N ILE A 19 -7.77 -3.47 24.11
CA ILE A 19 -6.90 -4.13 23.11
C ILE A 19 -7.00 -3.44 21.74
N GLY A 20 -8.18 -2.90 21.38
CA GLY A 20 -8.36 -2.12 20.15
C GLY A 20 -7.69 -0.75 20.18
N TYR A 21 -7.64 -0.10 21.35
CA TYR A 21 -7.03 1.22 21.53
C TYR A 21 -5.49 1.22 21.43
N VAL A 22 -4.85 0.10 21.82
CA VAL A 22 -3.38 -0.01 21.83
C VAL A 22 -2.79 -0.25 20.43
N TRP A 23 -3.57 -0.78 19.49
CA TRP A 23 -3.10 -0.96 18.10
C TRP A 23 -3.33 0.29 17.24
N ALA A 24 -4.37 1.08 17.54
CA ALA A 24 -4.70 2.30 16.81
C ALA A 24 -3.74 3.48 17.09
N SER A 25 -2.98 3.43 18.19
CA SER A 25 -2.16 4.55 18.68
C SER A 25 -0.67 4.48 18.32
N THR A 26 -0.17 3.35 17.82
CA THR A 26 1.28 3.15 17.57
C THR A 26 1.70 3.23 16.10
N VAL A 27 0.75 3.39 15.18
CA VAL A 27 1.04 3.78 13.78
C VAL A 27 0.54 5.21 13.56
N THR A 28 1.48 6.16 13.57
CA THR A 28 1.17 7.58 13.32
C THR A 28 0.59 7.74 11.91
N LYS A 29 -0.69 8.11 11.82
CA LYS A 29 -1.39 8.34 10.54
C LYS A 29 -0.76 9.47 9.70
N ALA A 30 0.00 10.36 10.34
CA ALA A 30 0.58 11.55 9.72
C ALA A 30 1.66 11.22 8.67
N ASP A 31 2.57 10.30 8.96
CA ASP A 31 3.72 9.99 8.08
C ASP A 31 3.26 9.43 6.71
N LYS A 32 2.29 8.52 6.73
CA LYS A 32 1.68 7.94 5.51
C LYS A 32 0.94 8.97 4.65
N SER A 33 0.45 10.06 5.24
CA SER A 33 -0.28 11.11 4.51
C SER A 33 0.65 12.01 3.71
N GLU A 34 1.82 12.36 4.27
CA GLU A 34 2.82 13.18 3.58
C GLU A 34 3.42 12.43 2.38
N GLN A 35 3.78 11.15 2.58
CA GLN A 35 4.25 10.30 1.48
C GLN A 35 3.20 10.17 0.36
N ARG A 36 1.92 10.06 0.71
CA ARG A 36 0.82 10.02 -0.28
C ARG A 36 0.78 11.32 -1.08
N SER A 37 0.91 12.46 -0.41
CA SER A 37 0.95 13.77 -1.06
C SER A 37 2.13 13.87 -2.03
N LYS A 38 3.34 13.52 -1.59
CA LYS A 38 4.56 13.53 -2.43
C LYS A 38 4.42 12.65 -3.67
N LYS A 39 3.90 11.42 -3.54
CA LYS A 39 3.63 10.51 -4.67
C LYS A 39 2.61 11.11 -5.64
N SER A 40 1.57 11.75 -5.13
CA SER A 40 0.56 12.42 -5.94
C SER A 40 1.13 13.59 -6.72
N THR A 41 1.98 14.41 -6.09
CA THR A 41 2.67 15.53 -6.75
C THR A 41 3.57 15.04 -7.87
N LEU A 42 4.32 13.96 -7.64
CA LEU A 42 5.16 13.34 -8.66
C LEU A 42 4.33 12.79 -9.83
N ALA A 43 3.24 12.06 -9.53
CA ALA A 43 2.35 11.54 -10.55
C ALA A 43 1.76 12.65 -11.42
N HIS A 44 1.34 13.76 -10.79
CA HIS A 44 0.85 14.94 -11.50
C HIS A 44 1.92 15.58 -12.41
N ARG A 45 3.18 15.68 -11.94
CA ARG A 45 4.29 16.18 -12.77
C ARG A 45 4.55 15.31 -14.00
N LEU A 46 4.31 14.00 -13.88
CA LEU A 46 4.45 13.03 -14.97
C LEU A 46 3.16 12.85 -15.80
N ASN A 47 2.13 13.68 -15.57
CA ASN A 47 0.83 13.59 -16.23
C ASN A 47 0.19 12.19 -16.15
N CYS A 48 0.27 11.54 -14.98
CA CYS A 48 -0.32 10.24 -14.75
C CYS A 48 -1.06 10.17 -13.40
N SER A 49 -1.88 9.13 -13.23
CA SER A 49 -2.49 8.88 -11.93
C SER A 49 -1.50 8.17 -10.98
N PRO A 50 -1.70 8.29 -9.66
CA PRO A 50 -0.88 7.56 -8.69
C PRO A 50 -0.94 6.03 -8.88
N ALA A 51 -2.07 5.50 -9.36
CA ALA A 51 -2.23 4.08 -9.65
C ALA A 51 -1.34 3.68 -10.84
N GLN A 52 -1.36 4.47 -11.92
CA GLN A 52 -0.52 4.22 -13.08
C GLN A 52 0.97 4.31 -12.73
N LEU A 53 1.37 5.30 -11.93
CA LEU A 53 2.75 5.44 -11.47
C LEU A 53 3.22 4.21 -10.67
N ALA A 54 2.39 3.72 -9.74
CA ALA A 54 2.70 2.54 -8.93
C ALA A 54 2.85 1.28 -9.79
N ILE A 55 1.95 1.06 -10.75
CA ILE A 55 2.00 -0.09 -11.66
C ILE A 55 3.26 -0.03 -12.54
N ALA A 56 3.55 1.15 -13.09
CA ALA A 56 4.75 1.35 -13.92
C ALA A 56 6.03 1.13 -13.12
N TRP A 57 6.10 1.58 -11.86
CA TRP A 57 7.23 1.35 -10.97
C TRP A 57 7.46 -0.14 -10.68
N CYS A 58 6.39 -0.91 -10.45
CA CYS A 58 6.50 -2.38 -10.30
C CYS A 58 7.08 -3.01 -11.56
N LEU A 59 6.62 -2.61 -12.75
CA LEU A 59 7.09 -3.13 -14.04
C LEU A 59 8.48 -2.64 -14.46
N ALA A 60 9.00 -1.60 -13.82
CA ALA A 60 10.34 -1.09 -14.08
C ALA A 60 11.44 -1.97 -13.45
N HIS A 61 11.10 -2.79 -12.44
CA HIS A 61 12.06 -3.67 -11.80
C HIS A 61 12.41 -4.86 -12.71
N PRO A 62 13.71 -5.14 -12.96
CA PRO A 62 14.15 -6.14 -13.93
C PRO A 62 13.74 -7.58 -13.56
N HIS A 63 13.48 -7.84 -12.27
CA HIS A 63 13.06 -9.15 -11.77
C HIS A 63 11.53 -9.34 -11.76
N VAL A 64 10.76 -8.30 -12.11
CA VAL A 64 9.31 -8.36 -12.19
C VAL A 64 8.90 -8.65 -13.63
N THR A 65 8.31 -9.82 -13.86
CA THR A 65 7.85 -10.24 -15.20
C THR A 65 6.39 -9.86 -15.46
N SER A 66 5.59 -9.71 -14.41
CA SER A 66 4.17 -9.38 -14.50
C SER A 66 3.67 -8.73 -13.21
N VAL A 67 2.58 -7.96 -13.32
CA VAL A 67 1.88 -7.34 -12.19
C VAL A 67 0.42 -7.75 -12.25
N ILE A 68 -0.10 -8.25 -11.13
CA ILE A 68 -1.52 -8.61 -10.99
C ILE A 68 -2.29 -7.34 -10.60
N LEU A 69 -3.30 -6.98 -11.39
CA LEU A 69 -4.06 -5.74 -11.24
C LEU A 69 -5.49 -6.04 -10.80
N GLY A 70 -5.94 -5.39 -9.73
CA GLY A 70 -7.34 -5.35 -9.35
C GLY A 70 -8.03 -4.10 -9.90
N ALA A 71 -9.27 -4.25 -10.38
CA ALA A 71 -10.11 -3.14 -10.81
C ALA A 71 -11.57 -3.45 -10.44
N SER A 72 -12.25 -2.50 -9.81
CA SER A 72 -13.67 -2.61 -9.46
C SER A 72 -14.58 -2.20 -10.62
N THR A 73 -14.04 -1.48 -11.61
CA THR A 73 -14.76 -1.04 -12.80
C THR A 73 -13.92 -1.22 -14.07
N PRO A 74 -14.55 -1.34 -15.26
CA PRO A 74 -13.83 -1.40 -16.52
C PRO A 74 -12.95 -0.17 -16.80
N ALA A 75 -13.39 1.02 -16.36
CA ALA A 75 -12.62 2.25 -16.51
C ALA A 75 -11.29 2.20 -15.73
N GLN A 76 -11.30 1.67 -14.50
CA GLN A 76 -10.09 1.45 -13.71
C GLN A 76 -9.15 0.45 -14.38
N ALA A 77 -9.69 -0.64 -14.96
CA ALA A 77 -8.87 -1.60 -15.71
C ALA A 77 -8.19 -0.94 -16.92
N ALA A 78 -8.94 -0.11 -17.67
CA ALA A 78 -8.42 0.64 -18.80
C ALA A 78 -7.38 1.70 -18.40
N GLU A 79 -7.57 2.38 -17.28
CA GLU A 79 -6.61 3.32 -16.71
C GLU A 79 -5.31 2.59 -16.28
N ASN A 80 -5.44 1.48 -15.56
CA ASN A 80 -4.32 0.65 -15.13
C ASN A 80 -3.50 0.14 -16.32
N ALA A 81 -4.15 -0.30 -17.40
CA ALA A 81 -3.48 -0.76 -18.61
C ALA A 81 -2.63 0.34 -19.29
N GLN A 82 -3.03 1.60 -19.16
CA GLN A 82 -2.28 2.74 -19.71
C GLN A 82 -0.96 3.00 -18.98
N ALA A 83 -0.76 2.45 -17.77
CA ALA A 83 0.50 2.56 -17.03
C ALA A 83 1.73 2.09 -17.83
N LEU A 84 1.54 1.15 -18.75
CA LEU A 84 2.61 0.65 -19.64
C LEU A 84 3.27 1.76 -20.46
N LYS A 85 2.53 2.84 -20.77
CA LYS A 85 3.04 4.00 -21.51
C LYS A 85 4.01 4.85 -20.69
N LEU A 86 4.00 4.73 -19.37
CA LEU A 86 4.86 5.50 -18.47
C LEU A 86 6.26 4.89 -18.34
N ARG A 87 6.50 3.69 -18.86
CA ARG A 87 7.78 2.99 -18.71
C ARG A 87 8.97 3.80 -19.26
N SER A 88 8.76 4.56 -20.33
CA SER A 88 9.79 5.44 -20.89
C SER A 88 10.04 6.71 -20.06
N LEU A 89 9.12 7.09 -19.18
CA LEU A 89 9.21 8.28 -18.33
C LEU A 89 9.92 7.98 -16.99
N LEU A 90 9.99 6.71 -16.58
CA LEU A 90 10.67 6.26 -15.37
C LEU A 90 12.20 6.20 -15.59
N THR A 91 12.81 7.37 -15.72
CA THR A 91 14.27 7.50 -15.77
C THR A 91 14.89 7.14 -14.42
N THR A 92 16.21 6.92 -14.41
CA THR A 92 16.98 6.68 -13.17
C THR A 92 16.75 7.77 -12.12
N GLU A 93 16.61 9.02 -12.55
CA GLU A 93 16.33 10.16 -11.66
C GLU A 93 14.96 10.07 -11.01
N ILE A 94 13.91 9.78 -11.79
CA ILE A 94 12.54 9.61 -11.28
C ILE A 94 12.45 8.39 -10.35
N MET A 95 13.13 7.30 -10.71
CA MET A 95 13.21 6.11 -9.85
C MET A 95 13.91 6.42 -8.52
N HIS A 96 15.00 7.18 -8.54
CA HIS A 96 15.68 7.61 -7.33
C HIS A 96 14.79 8.53 -6.46
N GLU A 97 14.08 9.48 -7.07
CA GLU A 97 13.12 10.32 -6.36
C GLU A 97 11.98 9.51 -5.73
N LEU A 98 11.45 8.51 -6.45
CA LEU A 98 10.47 7.57 -5.90
C LEU A 98 11.01 6.80 -4.69
N ASP A 99 12.24 6.32 -4.75
CA ASP A 99 12.88 5.62 -3.63
C ASP A 99 13.02 6.52 -2.40
N GLN A 100 13.38 7.80 -2.59
CA GLN A 100 13.43 8.79 -1.50
C GLN A 100 12.05 9.09 -0.92
N ILE A 101 11.01 9.17 -1.76
CA ILE A 101 9.63 9.40 -1.31
C ILE A 101 9.09 8.17 -0.55
N LEU A 102 9.44 6.96 -0.98
CA LEU A 102 8.98 5.71 -0.39
C LEU A 102 9.72 5.38 0.92
N ALA A 103 11.02 5.71 1.00
CA ALA A 103 11.87 5.54 2.17
C ALA A 103 11.73 4.15 2.85
N ASN A 104 11.51 3.11 2.06
CA ASN A 104 11.20 1.75 2.53
C ASN A 104 12.07 0.67 1.88
N LYS A 105 13.25 1.05 1.37
CA LYS A 105 14.18 0.11 0.75
C LYS A 105 14.55 -0.98 1.76
N PRO A 106 14.40 -2.27 1.43
CA PRO A 106 14.70 -3.35 2.36
C PRO A 106 16.20 -3.38 2.67
N GLU A 107 16.54 -3.80 3.89
CA GLU A 107 17.91 -4.13 4.27
C GLU A 107 18.39 -5.39 3.54
N ASP A 108 19.70 -5.51 3.34
CA ASP A 108 20.29 -6.72 2.78
C ASP A 108 20.06 -7.90 3.73
N VAL A 109 19.21 -8.84 3.33
CA VAL A 109 18.92 -10.04 4.12
C VAL A 109 20.04 -11.06 3.91
N PHE A 110 20.62 -11.55 5.01
CA PHE A 110 21.57 -12.67 4.96
C PHE A 110 20.89 -13.93 4.39
N ASP A 111 21.36 -14.42 3.25
CA ASP A 111 20.80 -15.57 2.55
C ASP A 111 21.47 -16.86 3.00
N PHE A 112 20.80 -17.61 3.89
CA PHE A 112 21.25 -18.91 4.40
C PHE A 112 21.40 -19.99 3.31
N ARG A 113 20.89 -19.77 2.09
CA ARG A 113 21.06 -20.71 0.97
C ARG A 113 22.42 -20.56 0.26
N LYS A 114 23.21 -19.55 0.63
CA LYS A 114 24.52 -19.25 0.03
C LYS A 114 25.70 -19.72 0.91
N SER A 115 25.47 -20.49 1.98
CA SER A 115 26.53 -21.06 2.84
C SER A 115 26.90 -22.49 2.45
#